data_AF-A0A972UW35-F1
#
_entry.id   AF-A0A972UW35-F1
#
_cell.length_a   1.000
_cell.length_b   1.000
_cell.length_c   1.000
_cell.angle_alpha   90.00
_cell.angle_beta   90.00
_cell.angle_gamma   90.00
#
_symmetry.space_group_name_H-M   'P 1'
#
loop_
_entity.id
_entity.type
_entity.pdbx_description
1 polymer ?
#
loop_
_entity_poly.entity_id
_entity_poly.type
_entity_poly.pdbx_seq_one_letter_code
_entity_poly.pdbx_strand_id
1 'polypeptide(L)'
;AHYIECSYAVPYYYNKIARVDVYKDGKRSEKVFTLNVRYIDFDIKHNFLRYIEAIRRRDLLRSHSVGSSILYSNRLEDQLDIGYELLSEDVYALLEHPPCWKEGVIPFEGSSERLEGKDLQKVNWNGFRLQAWGKIWK
;
A
#
# COMPACT_ATOMS: atom_id res chain seq x y z
N ALA A 1 4.00 3.38 -9.66
CA ALA A 1 4.39 3.34 -8.24
C ALA A 1 3.16 3.35 -7.32
N HIS A 2 2.44 4.47 -7.17
CA HIS A 2 1.26 4.57 -6.28
C HIS A 2 0.25 3.42 -6.40
N TYR A 3 -0.08 3.01 -7.63
CA TYR A 3 -0.99 1.88 -7.85
C TYR A 3 -0.45 0.58 -7.24
N ILE A 4 0.84 0.30 -7.42
CA ILE A 4 1.53 -0.89 -6.89
C ILE A 4 1.53 -0.88 -5.36
N GLU A 5 1.87 0.26 -4.75
CA GLU A 5 1.85 0.41 -3.29
C GLU A 5 0.45 0.21 -2.70
N CYS A 6 -0.57 0.77 -3.36
CA CYS A 6 -1.97 0.65 -2.96
C CYS A 6 -2.49 -0.78 -3.10
N SER A 7 -2.20 -1.46 -4.22
CA SER A 7 -2.67 -2.82 -4.47
C SER A 7 -1.93 -3.85 -3.63
N TYR A 8 -0.66 -3.61 -3.30
CA TYR A 8 0.13 -4.41 -2.38
C TYR A 8 -0.24 -4.16 -0.89
N ALA A 9 -1.02 -3.12 -0.60
CA ALA A 9 -1.44 -2.72 0.74
C ALA A 9 -0.26 -2.43 1.69
N VAL A 10 0.72 -1.64 1.22
CA VAL A 10 1.87 -1.24 2.04
C VAL A 10 1.42 -0.46 3.30
N PRO A 11 2.14 -0.59 4.43
CA PRO A 11 1.65 -0.12 5.73
C PRO A 11 1.66 1.39 5.90
N TYR A 12 2.22 2.14 4.95
CA TYR A 12 2.33 3.60 4.98
C TYR A 12 1.27 4.34 4.17
N TYR A 13 0.24 3.61 3.73
CA TYR A 13 -1.01 4.16 3.23
C TYR A 13 -2.20 3.79 4.10
N TYR A 14 -3.23 4.62 4.04
CA TYR A 14 -4.55 4.35 4.62
C TYR A 14 -5.64 4.86 3.69
N ASN A 15 -6.87 4.39 3.92
CA ASN A 15 -8.04 4.88 3.20
C ASN A 15 -8.69 6.03 3.97
N LYS A 16 -8.76 7.20 3.35
CA LYS A 16 -9.42 8.40 3.87
C LYS A 16 -10.78 8.58 3.21
N ILE A 17 -11.80 8.91 3.97
CA ILE A 17 -13.10 9.33 3.42
C ILE A 17 -12.94 10.72 2.79
N ALA A 18 -13.25 10.83 1.51
CA ALA A 18 -13.19 12.07 0.76
C ALA A 18 -14.47 12.87 0.95
N ARG A 19 -14.34 14.09 1.48
CA ARG A 19 -15.44 15.07 1.56
C ARG A 19 -15.42 15.93 0.32
N VAL A 20 -15.88 15.37 -0.80
CA VAL A 20 -15.92 16.02 -2.11
C VAL A 20 -17.31 15.91 -2.73
N ASP A 21 -17.77 16.99 -3.37
CA ASP A 21 -19.03 16.98 -4.10
C ASP A 21 -18.82 16.36 -5.49
N VAL A 22 -19.35 15.16 -5.67
CA VAL A 22 -19.29 14.44 -6.96
C VAL A 22 -20.64 14.56 -7.64
N TYR A 23 -20.65 14.94 -8.92
CA TYR A 23 -21.86 15.08 -9.72
C TYR A 23 -21.90 14.03 -10.82
N LYS A 24 -23.07 13.42 -11.03
CA LYS A 24 -23.35 12.54 -12.16
C LYS A 24 -24.64 12.99 -12.81
N ASP A 25 -24.61 13.26 -14.11
CA ASP A 25 -25.78 13.71 -14.88
C ASP A 25 -26.45 14.96 -14.27
N GLY A 26 -25.62 15.91 -13.79
CA GLY A 26 -26.07 17.14 -13.14
C GLY A 26 -26.60 16.98 -11.71
N LYS A 27 -26.65 15.76 -11.17
CA LYS A 27 -27.13 15.48 -9.80
C LYS A 27 -25.97 15.20 -8.86
N ARG A 28 -26.01 15.74 -7.65
CA ARG A 28 -25.02 15.44 -6.59
C ARG A 28 -25.17 13.98 -6.16
N SER A 29 -24.04 13.28 -6.07
CA SER A 29 -23.97 11.91 -5.59
C SER A 29 -23.94 11.88 -4.06
N GLU A 30 -24.72 10.99 -3.46
CA GLU A 30 -24.73 10.73 -2.02
C GLU A 30 -23.76 9.60 -1.63
N LYS A 31 -22.97 9.09 -2.58
CA LYS A 31 -22.02 8.01 -2.31
C LYS A 31 -20.87 8.50 -1.45
N VAL A 32 -20.38 7.61 -0.59
CA VAL A 32 -19.12 7.80 0.12
C VAL A 32 -17.97 7.44 -0.82
N PHE A 33 -17.03 8.37 -0.99
CA PHE A 33 -15.81 8.15 -1.74
C PHE A 33 -14.64 8.00 -0.79
N THR A 34 -13.69 7.15 -1.14
CA THR A 34 -12.47 6.92 -0.38
C THR A 34 -11.25 7.20 -1.25
N LEU A 35 -10.16 7.61 -0.61
CA LEU A 35 -8.88 7.85 -1.24
C LEU A 35 -7.81 7.08 -0.49
N ASN A 36 -6.96 6.38 -1.23
CA ASN A 36 -5.73 5.83 -0.68
C ASN A 36 -4.71 6.96 -0.56
N VAL A 37 -4.32 7.28 0.67
CA VAL A 37 -3.42 8.40 0.99
C VAL A 37 -2.34 7.96 1.95
N ARG A 38 -1.18 8.60 1.88
CA ARG A 38 -0.07 8.32 2.79
C ARG A 38 -0.25 9.07 4.11
N TYR A 39 0.36 8.57 5.18
CA TYR A 39 0.41 9.33 6.42
C TYR A 39 1.38 10.52 6.33
N ILE A 40 0.96 11.70 6.79
CA ILE A 40 1.76 12.93 6.67
C ILE A 40 2.91 12.96 7.68
N ASP A 41 2.69 12.46 8.89
CA ASP A 41 3.59 12.67 10.03
C ASP A 41 4.74 11.64 10.15
N PHE A 42 4.93 10.78 9.15
CA PHE A 42 5.89 9.65 9.21
C PHE A 42 7.09 9.79 8.26
N ASP A 43 7.38 10.99 7.77
CA ASP A 43 8.51 11.31 6.87
C ASP A 43 8.67 10.36 5.67
N ILE A 44 7.55 10.06 5.00
CA ILE A 44 7.56 9.16 3.84
C ILE A 44 8.23 9.88 2.67
N LYS A 45 9.37 9.35 2.21
CA LYS A 45 10.09 9.82 1.02
C LYS A 45 10.28 8.68 0.04
N HIS A 46 9.83 8.89 -1.19
CA HIS A 46 9.91 7.89 -2.24
C HIS A 46 11.30 7.87 -2.89
N ASN A 47 11.81 6.67 -3.15
CA ASN A 47 13.01 6.45 -3.94
C ASN A 47 12.77 5.32 -4.94
N PHE A 48 12.65 5.68 -6.22
CA PHE A 48 12.36 4.72 -7.29
C PHE A 48 13.60 4.18 -7.99
N LEU A 49 14.81 4.48 -7.53
CA LEU A 49 16.04 4.02 -8.20
C LEU A 49 16.15 2.50 -8.24
N ARG A 50 15.84 1.82 -7.12
CA ARG A 50 15.81 0.34 -7.06
C ARG A 50 14.82 -0.23 -8.07
N TYR A 51 13.64 0.37 -8.16
CA TYR A 51 12.59 -0.03 -9.09
C TYR A 51 12.97 0.19 -10.55
N ILE A 52 13.50 1.37 -10.89
CA ILE A 52 13.97 1.69 -12.25
C ILE A 52 15.11 0.76 -12.66
N GLU A 53 16.07 0.51 -11.76
CA GLU A 53 17.18 -0.41 -12.01
C GLU A 53 16.70 -1.85 -12.20
N ALA A 54 15.70 -2.28 -11.44
CA ALA A 54 15.08 -3.59 -11.59
C ALA A 54 14.39 -3.77 -12.95
N ILE A 55 13.73 -2.73 -13.48
CA ILE A 55 13.17 -2.75 -14.85
C ILE A 55 14.29 -2.76 -15.88
N ARG A 56 15.32 -1.93 -15.70
CA ARG A 56 16.45 -1.83 -16.63
C ARG A 56 17.22 -3.15 -16.76
N ARG A 57 17.50 -3.84 -15.64
CA ARG A 57 18.23 -5.12 -15.60
C ARG A 57 17.52 -6.25 -16.32
N ARG A 58 16.19 -6.18 -16.43
CA ARG A 58 15.35 -7.18 -17.12
C ARG A 58 15.19 -6.89 -18.61
N ASP A 59 15.80 -5.82 -19.13
CA ASP A 59 15.70 -5.38 -20.53
C ASP A 59 14.24 -5.14 -21.00
N LEU A 60 13.42 -4.61 -20.09
CA LEU A 60 11.99 -4.38 -20.34
C LEU A 60 11.68 -2.94 -20.81
N LEU A 61 12.70 -2.07 -20.86
CA LEU A 61 12.56 -0.68 -21.28
C LEU A 61 12.73 -0.56 -22.80
N ARG A 62 11.70 -0.06 -23.46
CA ARG A 62 11.80 0.46 -24.83
C ARG A 62 12.02 1.97 -24.76
N SER A 63 12.99 2.48 -25.51
CA SER A 63 13.29 3.91 -25.59
C SER A 63 13.13 4.45 -27.00
N HIS A 64 12.68 5.70 -27.12
CA HIS A 64 12.65 6.42 -28.40
C HIS A 64 12.96 7.91 -28.20
N SER A 65 13.74 8.50 -29.11
CA SER A 65 14.07 9.93 -29.06
C SER A 65 12.92 10.75 -29.65
N VAL A 66 12.49 11.78 -28.92
CA VAL A 66 11.50 12.76 -29.36
C VAL A 66 12.06 14.16 -29.14
N GLY A 67 12.54 14.79 -30.22
CA GLY A 67 13.27 16.05 -30.15
C GLY A 67 14.57 15.89 -29.36
N SER A 68 14.74 16.70 -28.31
CA SER A 68 15.87 16.63 -27.37
C SER A 68 15.66 15.68 -26.19
N SER A 69 14.52 14.97 -26.14
CA SER A 69 14.14 14.10 -25.02
C SER A 69 14.16 12.62 -25.42
N ILE A 70 14.29 11.73 -24.43
CA ILE A 70 14.14 10.29 -24.58
C ILE A 70 12.86 9.86 -23.86
N LEU A 71 11.94 9.23 -24.58
CA LEU A 71 10.78 8.58 -24.00
C LEU A 71 11.12 7.14 -23.65
N TYR A 72 10.67 6.68 -22.48
CA TYR A 72 10.77 5.30 -22.05
C TYR A 72 9.37 4.70 -21.93
N SER A 73 9.25 3.42 -22.28
CA SER A 73 8.00 2.67 -22.20
C SER A 73 8.26 1.21 -21.85
N ASN A 74 7.33 0.60 -21.14
CA ASN A 74 7.29 -0.82 -20.82
C ASN A 74 5.83 -1.25 -20.58
N ARG A 75 5.57 -2.54 -20.44
CA ARG A 75 4.22 -3.03 -20.14
C ARG A 75 3.89 -2.73 -18.69
N LEU A 76 2.62 -2.44 -18.41
CA LEU A 76 2.15 -2.25 -17.04
C LEU A 76 2.27 -3.55 -16.22
N GLU A 77 1.99 -4.71 -16.81
CA GLU A 77 2.12 -6.01 -16.14
C GLU A 77 3.54 -6.22 -15.59
N ASP A 78 4.55 -6.01 -16.42
CA ASP A 78 5.96 -6.07 -16.02
C ASP A 78 6.29 -5.12 -14.85
N GLN A 79 5.69 -3.92 -14.86
CA GLN A 79 5.83 -2.95 -13.77
C GLN A 79 5.22 -3.45 -12.46
N LEU A 80 4.03 -4.07 -12.52
CA LEU A 80 3.36 -4.61 -11.35
C LEU A 80 4.16 -5.78 -10.77
N ASP A 81 4.60 -6.71 -11.61
CA ASP A 81 5.34 -7.89 -11.17
C ASP A 81 6.65 -7.51 -10.47
N ILE A 82 7.43 -6.60 -11.07
CA ILE A 82 8.68 -6.11 -10.47
C ILE A 82 8.40 -5.37 -9.16
N GLY A 83 7.36 -4.53 -9.14
CA GLY A 83 7.01 -3.78 -7.94
C GLY A 83 6.58 -4.70 -6.80
N TYR A 84 5.79 -5.74 -7.08
CA TYR A 84 5.40 -6.75 -6.08
C TYR A 84 6.57 -7.60 -5.63
N GLU A 85 7.47 -7.98 -6.53
CA GLU A 85 8.69 -8.71 -6.18
C GLU A 85 9.52 -7.90 -5.17
N LEU A 86 9.77 -6.62 -5.46
CA LEU A 86 10.51 -5.73 -4.56
C LEU A 86 9.82 -5.55 -3.20
N LEU A 87 8.49 -5.36 -3.20
CA LEU A 87 7.71 -5.18 -1.96
C LEU A 87 7.56 -6.47 -1.15
N SER A 88 7.72 -7.64 -1.78
CA SER A 88 7.73 -8.94 -1.11
C SER A 88 9.03 -9.21 -0.35
N GLU A 89 10.14 -8.71 -0.86
CA GLU A 89 11.44 -8.77 -0.20
C GLU A 89 11.58 -7.70 0.89
N ASP A 90 11.07 -6.49 0.61
CA ASP A 90 11.15 -5.34 1.49
C ASP A 90 9.93 -4.44 1.27
N VAL A 91 9.02 -4.40 2.24
CA VAL A 91 7.78 -3.62 2.14
C VAL A 91 8.03 -2.11 1.99
N TYR A 92 9.24 -1.64 2.25
CA TYR A 92 9.68 -0.25 2.08
C TYR A 92 10.59 -0.05 0.85
N ALA A 93 10.66 -1.02 -0.07
CA ALA A 93 11.59 -1.00 -1.20
C ALA A 93 11.47 0.21 -2.14
N LEU A 94 10.32 0.89 -2.11
CA LEU A 94 10.03 2.09 -2.91
C LEU A 94 10.25 3.40 -2.15
N LEU A 95 10.75 3.32 -0.91
CA LEU A 95 11.07 4.45 -0.05
C LEU A 95 12.59 4.63 0.10
N GLU A 96 13.00 5.84 0.47
CA GLU A 96 14.39 6.15 0.81
C GLU A 96 14.82 5.47 2.12
N HIS A 97 13.91 5.47 3.11
CA HIS A 97 14.05 4.81 4.41
C HIS A 97 12.68 4.34 4.91
N PRO A 98 12.63 3.36 5.84
CA PRO A 98 11.41 3.01 6.53
C PRO A 98 10.76 4.22 7.22
N PRO A 99 9.42 4.34 7.23
CA PRO A 99 8.75 5.47 7.87
C PRO A 99 9.04 5.54 9.38
N CYS A 100 8.99 6.75 9.94
CA CYS A 100 9.27 7.01 11.36
C CYS A 100 8.11 6.58 12.27
N TRP A 101 7.84 5.28 12.37
CA TRP A 101 6.74 4.72 13.14
C TRP A 101 6.80 5.09 14.63
N LYS A 102 5.61 5.18 15.24
CA LYS A 102 5.45 5.33 16.68
C LYS A 102 4.64 4.15 17.20
N GLU A 103 5.24 3.32 18.05
CA GLU A 103 4.55 2.18 18.66
C GLU A 103 3.32 2.65 19.44
N GLY A 104 2.20 1.95 19.25
CA GLY A 104 0.91 2.32 19.84
C GLY A 104 0.15 3.40 19.06
N VAL A 105 0.65 3.84 17.89
CA VAL A 105 -0.03 4.78 16.99
C VAL A 105 -0.26 4.08 15.66
N ILE A 106 -1.48 4.19 15.12
CA ILE A 106 -1.79 3.72 13.76
C ILE A 106 -0.72 4.24 12.78
N PRO A 107 -0.11 3.36 11.96
CA PRO A 107 -0.46 1.95 11.72
C PRO A 107 0.31 0.91 12.56
N PHE A 108 1.18 1.32 13.48
CA PHE A 108 2.06 0.44 14.26
C PHE A 108 1.58 0.28 15.72
N GLU A 109 0.47 -0.44 15.91
CA GLU A 109 -0.15 -0.64 17.23
C GLU A 109 0.40 -1.83 18.05
N GLY A 110 1.30 -2.63 17.48
CA GLY A 110 1.90 -3.81 18.13
C GLY A 110 1.22 -5.14 17.76
N SER A 111 1.68 -6.24 18.36
CA SER A 111 1.15 -7.58 18.07
C SER A 111 -0.23 -7.83 18.67
N SER A 112 -1.05 -8.63 17.99
CA SER A 112 -2.35 -9.09 18.48
C SER A 112 -2.24 -9.99 19.73
N GLU A 113 -1.08 -10.58 19.99
CA GLU A 113 -0.82 -11.42 21.17
C GLU A 113 -0.74 -10.59 22.47
N ARG A 114 -0.43 -9.29 22.38
CA ARG A 114 -0.44 -8.36 23.52
C ARG A 114 -1.86 -7.91 23.95
N LEU A 115 -2.90 -8.57 23.44
CA LEU A 115 -4.30 -8.31 23.78
C LEU A 115 -4.79 -9.12 24.98
N GLU A 116 -3.96 -10.00 25.57
CA GLU A 116 -4.31 -10.66 26.83
C GLU A 116 -4.59 -9.62 27.94
N GLY A 117 -5.80 -9.65 28.48
CA GLY A 117 -6.25 -8.72 29.53
C GLY A 117 -6.71 -7.34 29.06
N LYS A 118 -6.74 -7.04 27.76
CA LYS A 118 -7.29 -5.78 27.22
C LYS A 118 -8.77 -5.92 26.85
N ASP A 119 -9.51 -4.82 27.00
CA ASP A 119 -10.90 -4.71 26.55
C ASP A 119 -10.97 -4.85 25.02
N LEU A 120 -11.44 -6.02 24.58
CA LEU A 120 -11.51 -6.40 23.17
C LEU A 120 -12.43 -5.46 22.36
N GLN A 121 -13.33 -4.71 23.00
CA GLN A 121 -14.17 -3.73 22.30
C GLN A 121 -13.39 -2.49 21.83
N LYS A 122 -12.15 -2.31 22.30
CA LYS A 122 -11.29 -1.16 21.99
C LYS A 122 -10.17 -1.48 20.99
N VAL A 123 -10.15 -2.68 20.46
CA VAL A 123 -9.12 -3.13 19.50
C VAL A 123 -9.64 -2.93 18.08
N ASN A 124 -8.80 -2.44 17.17
CA ASN A 124 -9.16 -2.24 15.75
C ASN A 124 -9.15 -3.54 14.93
N TRP A 125 -8.67 -4.63 15.51
CA TRP A 125 -8.57 -5.95 14.90
C TRP A 125 -9.04 -7.02 15.89
N ASN A 126 -10.25 -7.52 15.68
CA ASN A 126 -10.81 -8.60 16.52
C ASN A 126 -10.20 -9.97 16.20
N GLY A 127 -9.36 -10.06 15.16
CA GLY A 127 -8.80 -11.30 14.63
C GLY A 127 -9.85 -12.29 14.16
N PHE A 128 -9.39 -13.34 13.48
CA PHE A 128 -10.10 -14.61 13.44
C PHE A 128 -9.41 -15.50 14.46
N ARG A 129 -9.99 -15.69 15.66
CA ARG A 129 -9.64 -16.88 16.44
C ARG A 129 -10.23 -18.05 15.65
N LEU A 130 -9.38 -18.80 14.96
CA LEU A 130 -9.65 -20.20 14.69
C LEU A 130 -9.76 -20.87 16.06
N GLN A 131 -10.93 -20.79 16.69
CA GLN A 131 -11.24 -21.69 17.78
C GLN A 131 -11.06 -23.08 17.19
N ALA A 132 -10.10 -23.85 17.71
CA ALA A 132 -9.97 -25.24 17.33
C ALA A 132 -11.35 -25.88 17.50
N TRP A 133 -12.00 -26.21 16.39
CA TRP A 133 -13.24 -26.95 16.39
C TRP A 133 -12.91 -28.34 16.92
N GLY A 134 -12.99 -28.48 18.24
CA GLY A 134 -13.00 -29.76 18.90
C GLY A 134 -14.21 -30.54 18.39
N LYS A 135 -13.94 -31.67 17.74
CA LYS A 135 -14.87 -32.81 17.55
C LYS A 135 -16.17 -32.49 16.82
N ILE A 136 -16.13 -32.40 15.50
CA ILE A 136 -17.29 -32.77 14.66
C ILE A 136 -16.83 -33.65 13.50
N TRP A 137 -16.39 -34.87 13.82
CA TRP A 137 -16.53 -36.03 12.94
C TRP A 137 -16.76 -37.23 13.86
N LYS A 138 -18.00 -37.75 13.85
CA LYS A 138 -18.35 -39.10 14.28
C LYS A 138 -18.70 -39.88 13.03
#